data_AF-A0A662INR6-F1
#
_entry.id   AF-A0A662INR6-F1
#
_cell.length_a   1.000
_cell.length_b   1.000
_cell.length_c   1.000
_cell.angle_alpha   90.00
_cell.angle_beta   90.00
_cell.angle_gamma   90.00
#
_symmetry.space_group_name_H-M   'P 1'
#
loop_
_entity.id
_entity.type
_entity.pdbx_description
1 polymer ?
#
loop_
_entity_poly.entity_id
_entity_poly.type
_entity_poly.pdbx_seq_one_letter_code
_entity_poly.pdbx_strand_id
1 'polypeptide(L)'
;MILYGYRDVRELVYPQFYGKWSLSDYEIARQISLQHKPLTQAGWELAQSIVKGIEKYADVSSPCEFKVYEGILLNKHVEVYVYEKDPGVKLAGPAAFNEIVVYNGNILGIPPTQSISDPLVEEAKSKGYRTGIRYVDAFAALAASRVEAACLAGAEEIDIRVRIVKLPSDINIEISDVARRFITENKKIIDVRGPVFLAVKARLS
;
A
#
# COMPACT_ATOMS: atom_id res chain seq x y z
N MET A 1 29.65 -2.81 29.95
CA MET A 1 28.39 -3.19 30.62
C MET A 1 27.68 -1.99 31.23
N ILE A 2 28.22 -1.33 32.27
CA ILE A 2 27.57 -0.21 32.98
C ILE A 2 27.20 0.96 32.05
N LEU A 3 28.13 1.42 31.20
CA LEU A 3 27.91 2.55 30.27
C LEU A 3 26.74 2.33 29.30
N TYR A 4 26.46 1.07 28.94
CA TYR A 4 25.47 0.71 27.92
C TYR A 4 24.28 -0.07 28.50
N GLY A 5 24.19 -0.20 29.82
CA GLY A 5 23.06 -0.87 30.51
C GLY A 5 22.95 -2.38 30.31
N TYR A 6 23.99 -3.06 29.81
CA TYR A 6 23.96 -4.52 29.60
C TYR A 6 24.14 -5.27 30.92
N ARG A 7 23.31 -6.31 31.13
CA ARG A 7 23.32 -7.18 32.32
C ARG A 7 24.10 -8.47 32.12
N ASP A 8 24.21 -8.98 30.89
CA ASP A 8 25.01 -10.17 30.53
C ASP A 8 26.19 -9.78 29.62
N VAL A 9 27.38 -10.28 29.92
CA VAL A 9 28.60 -10.05 29.11
C VAL A 9 28.44 -10.66 27.72
N ARG A 10 27.75 -11.80 27.58
CA ARG A 10 27.59 -12.50 26.30
C ARG A 10 26.74 -11.69 25.32
N GLU A 11 25.69 -11.04 25.81
CA GLU A 11 24.86 -10.13 25.01
C GLU A 11 25.67 -8.91 24.52
N LEU A 12 26.62 -8.43 25.34
CA LEU A 12 27.46 -7.30 24.98
C LEU A 12 28.56 -7.67 23.97
N VAL A 13 29.23 -8.82 24.17
CA VAL A 13 30.40 -9.24 23.37
C VAL A 13 29.97 -9.99 22.11
N TYR A 14 28.87 -10.74 22.17
CA TYR A 14 28.36 -11.57 21.08
C TYR A 14 26.85 -11.33 20.84
N PRO A 15 26.43 -10.09 20.55
CA PRO A 15 25.02 -9.74 20.37
C PRO A 15 24.33 -10.50 19.25
N GLN A 16 25.07 -10.93 18.21
CA GLN A 16 24.52 -11.71 17.10
C GLN A 16 24.04 -13.12 17.51
N PHE A 17 24.54 -13.67 18.61
CA PHE A 17 24.17 -15.01 19.10
C PHE A 17 23.29 -14.97 20.35
N TYR A 18 23.49 -13.96 21.21
CA TYR A 18 22.83 -13.88 22.51
C TYR A 18 21.98 -12.61 22.68
N GLY A 19 22.21 -11.59 21.86
CA GLY A 19 21.43 -10.37 21.90
C GLY A 19 20.01 -10.61 21.41
N LYS A 20 19.05 -9.90 22.01
CA LYS A 20 17.68 -9.87 21.48
C LYS A 20 17.69 -9.12 20.17
N TRP A 21 17.33 -9.80 19.10
CA TRP A 21 17.14 -9.17 17.82
C TRP A 21 15.94 -8.22 17.88
N SER A 22 16.19 -6.92 17.68
CA SER A 22 15.18 -5.88 17.72
C SER A 22 15.23 -5.03 16.46
N LEU A 23 14.07 -4.76 15.88
CA LEU A 23 13.91 -3.72 14.85
C LEU A 23 13.13 -2.56 15.45
N SER A 24 13.61 -1.34 15.21
CA SER A 24 12.85 -0.13 15.48
C SER A 24 11.69 0.03 14.49
N ASP A 25 10.69 0.82 14.87
CA ASP A 25 9.54 1.12 13.99
C ASP A 25 10.00 1.73 12.64
N TYR A 26 11.06 2.54 12.65
CA TYR A 26 11.71 3.07 11.45
C TYR A 26 12.29 1.98 10.55
N GLU A 27 13.04 1.04 11.14
CA GLU A 27 13.64 -0.06 10.38
C GLU A 27 12.59 -0.97 9.78
N ILE A 28 11.51 -1.26 10.51
CA ILE A 28 10.36 -2.03 10.01
C ILE A 28 9.69 -1.25 8.86
N ALA A 29 9.48 0.05 9.00
CA ALA A 29 8.88 0.87 7.94
C ALA A 29 9.72 0.85 6.65
N ARG A 30 11.06 0.82 6.75
CA ARG A 30 11.95 0.67 5.59
C ARG A 30 11.89 -0.70 4.91
N GLN A 31 11.36 -1.72 5.59
CA GLN A 31 11.14 -3.04 5.02
C GLN A 31 9.78 -3.17 4.31
N ILE A 32 8.99 -2.10 4.28
CA ILE A 32 7.70 -2.04 3.58
C ILE A 32 7.92 -1.35 2.22
N SER A 33 7.53 -2.02 1.15
CA SER A 33 7.67 -1.52 -0.22
C SER A 33 6.48 -1.89 -1.09
N LEU A 34 6.44 -1.38 -2.31
CA LEU A 34 5.47 -1.82 -3.32
C LEU A 34 5.99 -3.08 -4.02
N GLN A 35 5.14 -4.09 -4.16
CA GLN A 35 5.49 -5.36 -4.81
C GLN A 35 5.71 -5.19 -6.33
N HIS A 36 4.79 -4.49 -6.97
CA HIS A 36 4.81 -4.15 -8.39
C HIS A 36 4.94 -2.64 -8.55
N LYS A 37 5.91 -2.22 -9.35
CA LYS A 37 6.19 -0.82 -9.65
C LYS A 37 6.25 -0.62 -11.16
N PRO A 38 5.77 0.51 -11.68
CA PRO A 38 6.02 0.87 -13.06
C PRO A 38 7.51 1.00 -13.32
N LEU A 39 7.96 0.55 -14.50
CA LEU A 39 9.36 0.62 -14.91
C LEU A 39 9.66 1.90 -15.68
N THR A 40 8.66 2.49 -16.36
CA THR A 40 8.85 3.71 -17.14
C THR A 40 8.36 4.94 -16.38
N GLN A 41 8.91 6.10 -16.73
CA GLN A 41 8.42 7.39 -16.22
C GLN A 41 6.94 7.61 -16.57
N ALA A 42 6.53 7.26 -17.79
CA ALA A 42 5.14 7.38 -18.22
C ALA A 42 4.20 6.51 -17.37
N GLY A 43 4.65 5.33 -16.94
CA GLY A 43 3.90 4.50 -15.99
C GLY A 43 3.73 5.15 -14.62
N TRP A 44 4.74 5.85 -14.11
CA TRP A 44 4.62 6.63 -12.88
C TRP A 44 3.69 7.84 -13.04
N GLU A 45 3.71 8.52 -14.19
CA GLU A 45 2.78 9.59 -14.52
C GLU A 45 1.33 9.08 -14.61
N LEU A 46 1.13 7.89 -15.18
CA LEU A 46 -0.15 7.19 -15.19
C LEU A 46 -0.61 6.88 -13.76
N ALA A 47 0.26 6.32 -12.91
CA ALA A 47 -0.09 6.04 -11.51
C ALA A 47 -0.53 7.31 -10.79
N GLN A 48 0.19 8.43 -10.94
CA GLN A 48 -0.20 9.71 -10.37
C GLN A 48 -1.54 10.22 -10.91
N SER A 49 -1.82 10.00 -12.20
CA SER A 49 -3.09 10.39 -12.83
C SER A 49 -4.26 9.58 -12.28
N ILE A 50 -4.06 8.27 -12.04
CA ILE A 50 -5.02 7.40 -11.38
C ILE A 50 -5.31 7.87 -9.96
N VAL A 51 -4.28 8.17 -9.15
CA VAL A 51 -4.44 8.69 -7.78
C VAL A 51 -5.26 9.98 -7.79
N LYS A 52 -4.89 10.97 -8.64
CA LYS A 52 -5.62 12.24 -8.76
C LYS A 52 -7.06 12.04 -9.21
N GLY A 53 -7.31 11.11 -10.12
CA GLY A 53 -8.65 10.76 -10.57
C GLY A 53 -9.49 10.18 -9.44
N ILE A 54 -8.95 9.24 -8.68
CA ILE A 54 -9.62 8.64 -7.52
C ILE A 54 -9.89 9.70 -6.44
N GLU A 55 -8.92 10.56 -6.11
CA GLU A 55 -9.10 11.64 -5.13
C GLU A 55 -10.19 12.64 -5.55
N LYS A 56 -10.27 12.97 -6.84
CA LYS A 56 -11.25 13.91 -7.38
C LYS A 56 -12.68 13.36 -7.37
N TYR A 57 -12.83 12.07 -7.67
CA TYR A 57 -14.14 11.43 -7.85
C TYR A 57 -14.52 10.47 -6.71
N ALA A 58 -13.77 10.45 -5.61
CA ALA A 58 -13.92 9.50 -4.50
C ALA A 58 -15.35 9.40 -3.95
N ASP A 59 -16.03 10.54 -3.81
CA ASP A 59 -17.37 10.64 -3.22
C ASP A 59 -18.52 10.51 -4.21
N VAL A 60 -18.23 10.28 -5.50
CA VAL A 60 -19.27 10.12 -6.52
C VAL A 60 -20.02 8.80 -6.31
N SER A 61 -21.34 8.87 -6.35
CA SER A 61 -22.21 7.70 -6.27
C SER A 61 -22.13 6.85 -7.54
N SER A 62 -22.04 5.54 -7.36
CA SER A 62 -22.00 4.53 -8.41
C SER A 62 -23.41 4.23 -8.96
N PRO A 63 -23.55 3.79 -10.22
CA PRO A 63 -22.48 3.45 -11.18
C PRO A 63 -21.83 4.67 -11.82
N CYS A 64 -20.51 4.67 -11.93
CA CYS A 64 -19.77 5.76 -12.59
C CYS A 64 -18.51 5.24 -13.29
N GLU A 65 -18.09 5.93 -14.35
CA GLU A 65 -16.89 5.65 -15.13
C GLU A 65 -16.27 6.98 -15.56
N PHE A 66 -15.00 7.19 -15.21
CA PHE A 66 -14.28 8.43 -15.50
C PHE A 66 -12.95 8.14 -16.16
N LYS A 67 -12.70 8.79 -17.31
CA LYS A 67 -11.38 8.78 -17.97
C LYS A 67 -10.40 9.59 -17.13
N VAL A 68 -9.32 8.96 -16.68
CA VAL A 68 -8.30 9.58 -15.81
C VAL A 68 -6.97 9.80 -16.51
N TYR A 69 -6.71 9.08 -17.59
CA TYR A 69 -5.49 9.22 -18.37
C TYR A 69 -5.72 8.87 -19.84
N GLU A 70 -4.97 9.56 -20.69
CA GLU A 70 -4.84 9.31 -22.12
C GLU A 70 -3.42 9.67 -22.53
N GLY A 71 -2.73 8.76 -23.21
CA GLY A 71 -1.37 9.00 -23.63
C GLY A 71 -0.77 7.81 -24.35
N ILE A 72 0.51 7.93 -24.69
CA ILE A 72 1.26 6.86 -25.34
C ILE A 72 2.17 6.19 -24.31
N LEU A 73 1.99 4.89 -24.11
CA LEU A 73 2.84 4.04 -23.28
C LEU A 73 3.47 2.97 -24.15
N LEU A 74 4.80 2.94 -24.23
CA LEU A 74 5.55 1.92 -24.99
C LEU A 74 5.08 1.80 -26.46
N ASN A 75 4.90 2.94 -27.13
CA ASN A 75 4.39 3.08 -28.50
C ASN A 75 2.94 2.59 -28.73
N LYS A 76 2.15 2.41 -27.67
CA LYS A 76 0.72 2.13 -27.75
C LYS A 76 -0.09 3.26 -27.18
N HIS A 77 -1.26 3.51 -27.75
CA HIS A 77 -2.20 4.46 -27.20
C HIS A 77 -2.94 3.82 -26.04
N VAL A 78 -2.94 4.48 -24.88
CA VAL A 78 -3.50 3.95 -23.64
C VAL A 78 -4.52 4.92 -23.09
N GLU A 79 -5.73 4.43 -22.90
CA GLU A 79 -6.80 5.14 -22.19
C GLU A 79 -7.10 4.41 -20.89
N VAL A 80 -7.10 5.13 -19.77
CA VAL A 80 -7.38 4.54 -18.45
C VAL A 80 -8.59 5.20 -17.82
N TYR A 81 -9.46 4.35 -17.29
CA TYR A 81 -10.73 4.69 -16.68
C TYR A 81 -10.78 4.15 -15.26
N VAL A 82 -11.26 4.96 -14.32
CA VAL A 82 -11.62 4.52 -12.98
C VAL A 82 -13.13 4.37 -12.95
N TYR A 83 -13.63 3.27 -12.41
CA TYR A 83 -15.05 2.98 -12.44
C TYR A 83 -15.51 2.23 -11.19
N GLU A 84 -16.81 2.29 -10.92
CA GLU A 84 -17.48 1.39 -9.98
C GLU A 84 -18.87 1.02 -10.53
N LYS A 85 -19.17 -0.28 -10.53
CA LYS A 85 -20.36 -0.87 -11.16
C LYS A 85 -21.49 -1.08 -10.15
N ASP A 86 -21.15 -1.32 -8.89
CA ASP A 86 -22.13 -1.70 -7.88
C ASP A 86 -22.99 -0.47 -7.50
N PRO A 87 -24.33 -0.51 -7.65
CA PRO A 87 -25.17 0.65 -7.36
C PRO A 87 -25.25 0.92 -5.86
N GLY A 88 -25.27 2.20 -5.47
CA GLY A 88 -25.43 2.61 -4.06
C GLY A 88 -24.13 2.62 -3.24
N VAL A 89 -22.98 2.36 -3.86
CA VAL A 89 -21.66 2.60 -3.24
C VAL A 89 -20.97 3.82 -3.86
N LYS A 90 -19.95 4.35 -3.17
CA LYS A 90 -19.08 5.41 -3.71
C LYS A 90 -18.00 4.80 -4.60
N LEU A 91 -17.37 5.64 -5.45
CA LEU A 91 -16.25 5.22 -6.29
C LEU A 91 -15.08 4.63 -5.49
N ALA A 92 -14.75 5.26 -4.35
CA ALA A 92 -13.70 4.79 -3.46
C ALA A 92 -14.31 4.24 -2.17
N GLY A 93 -13.88 3.05 -1.78
CA GLY A 93 -14.24 2.47 -0.48
C GLY A 93 -13.67 3.28 0.69
N PRO A 94 -14.23 3.12 1.90
CA PRO A 94 -13.86 3.92 3.06
C PRO A 94 -12.40 3.72 3.51
N ALA A 95 -11.77 2.59 3.16
CA ALA A 95 -10.37 2.30 3.47
C ALA A 95 -9.40 2.65 2.33
N ALA A 96 -9.87 3.19 1.19
CA ALA A 96 -9.03 3.46 0.03
C ALA A 96 -7.89 4.45 0.30
N PHE A 97 -8.09 5.34 1.27
CA PHE A 97 -7.11 6.37 1.65
C PHE A 97 -6.34 6.03 2.93
N ASN A 98 -6.44 4.79 3.43
CA ASN A 98 -5.67 4.39 4.60
C ASN A 98 -4.17 4.44 4.29
N GLU A 99 -3.40 4.93 5.26
CA GLU A 99 -1.95 4.99 5.22
C GLU A 99 -1.36 3.85 6.05
N ILE A 100 -0.28 3.26 5.56
CA ILE A 100 0.45 2.24 6.32
C ILE A 100 1.36 2.93 7.34
N VAL A 101 1.18 2.57 8.60
CA VAL A 101 1.93 3.12 9.73
C VAL A 101 2.50 1.99 10.55
N VAL A 102 3.72 2.17 11.03
CA VAL A 102 4.37 1.24 11.97
C VAL A 102 4.34 1.82 13.36
N TYR A 103 3.86 1.04 14.33
CA TYR A 103 3.84 1.45 15.73
C TYR A 103 4.07 0.27 16.68
N ASN A 104 5.07 0.40 17.55
CA ASN A 104 5.44 -0.60 18.55
C ASN A 104 5.65 -1.99 17.93
N GLY A 105 6.34 -2.05 16.78
CA GLY A 105 6.59 -3.26 16.01
C GLY A 105 5.42 -3.80 15.20
N ASN A 106 4.24 -3.15 15.25
CA ASN A 106 3.05 -3.55 14.48
C ASN A 106 2.96 -2.75 13.18
N ILE A 107 2.40 -3.35 12.13
CA ILE A 107 2.11 -2.68 10.86
C ILE A 107 0.59 -2.53 10.76
N LEU A 108 0.12 -1.29 10.61
CA LEU A 108 -1.30 -0.93 10.70
C LEU A 108 -1.72 -0.10 9.49
N GLY A 109 -2.92 -0.34 8.99
CA GLY A 109 -3.59 0.52 8.00
C GLY A 109 -4.49 1.53 8.70
N ILE A 110 -4.03 2.78 8.81
CA ILE A 110 -4.72 3.83 9.57
C ILE A 110 -5.49 4.76 8.63
N PRO A 111 -6.80 4.98 8.86
CA PRO A 111 -7.55 5.96 8.09
C PRO A 111 -7.14 7.40 8.48
N PRO A 112 -7.06 8.33 7.51
CA PRO A 112 -6.68 9.71 7.80
C PRO A 112 -7.71 10.43 8.67
N THR A 113 -9.00 10.23 8.40
CA THR A 113 -10.09 11.05 8.98
C THR A 113 -10.93 10.30 10.01
N GLN A 114 -11.02 8.98 9.94
CA GLN A 114 -11.87 8.21 10.86
C GLN A 114 -11.17 7.99 12.20
N SER A 115 -11.88 8.29 13.28
CA SER A 115 -11.50 7.89 14.63
C SER A 115 -11.92 6.43 14.82
N ILE A 116 -10.94 5.54 14.91
CA ILE A 116 -11.21 4.13 15.23
C ILE A 116 -11.18 4.02 16.76
N SER A 117 -12.13 3.29 17.33
CA SER A 117 -12.23 3.09 18.79
C SER A 117 -11.09 2.27 19.40
N ASP A 118 -10.18 1.74 18.58
CA ASP A 118 -9.05 0.95 19.01
C ASP A 118 -7.92 1.88 19.52
N PRO A 119 -7.58 1.84 20.82
CA PRO A 119 -6.58 2.73 21.41
C PRO A 119 -5.21 2.57 20.74
N LEU A 120 -4.88 1.39 20.19
CA LEU A 120 -3.62 1.16 19.50
C LEU A 120 -3.53 1.93 18.17
N VAL A 121 -4.66 2.10 17.48
CA VAL A 121 -4.74 2.85 16.22
C VAL A 121 -4.66 4.35 16.47
N GLU A 122 -5.30 4.85 17.52
CA GLU A 122 -5.23 6.27 17.90
C GLU A 122 -3.81 6.68 18.34
N GLU A 123 -3.14 5.82 19.12
CA GLU A 123 -1.74 6.03 19.47
C GLU A 123 -0.83 5.97 18.24
N ALA A 124 -1.03 4.99 17.36
CA ALA A 124 -0.25 4.87 16.13
C ALA A 124 -0.46 6.07 15.20
N LYS A 125 -1.64 6.69 15.18
CA LYS A 125 -1.91 7.90 14.39
C LYS A 125 -1.07 9.10 14.83
N SER A 126 -0.77 9.20 16.12
CA SER A 126 -0.02 10.31 16.73
C SER A 126 1.48 10.05 16.87
N LYS A 127 1.87 8.83 17.22
CA LYS A 127 3.26 8.45 17.54
C LYS A 127 3.88 7.46 16.56
N GLY A 128 3.08 6.86 15.69
CA GLY A 128 3.55 5.86 14.74
C GLY A 128 4.41 6.45 13.64
N TYR A 129 5.30 5.62 13.12
CA TYR A 129 6.16 5.96 12.00
C TYR A 129 5.39 5.76 10.68
N ARG A 130 5.13 6.87 9.96
CA ARG A 130 4.40 6.86 8.70
C ARG A 130 5.30 6.43 7.55
N THR A 131 4.82 5.47 6.75
CA THR A 131 5.56 5.01 5.56
C THR A 131 5.40 5.97 4.37
N GLY A 132 4.38 6.83 4.37
CA GLY A 132 4.00 7.67 3.23
C GLY A 132 3.29 6.90 2.11
N ILE A 133 2.98 5.61 2.31
CA ILE A 133 2.29 4.78 1.32
C ILE A 133 0.82 4.66 1.73
N ARG A 134 -0.08 5.22 0.92
CA ARG A 134 -1.53 4.99 1.05
C ARG A 134 -1.97 3.83 0.16
N TYR A 135 -3.14 3.28 0.46
CA TYR A 135 -3.69 2.16 -0.30
C TYR A 135 -3.97 2.54 -1.76
N VAL A 136 -4.49 3.75 -1.99
CA VAL A 136 -4.68 4.30 -3.34
C VAL A 136 -3.36 4.41 -4.11
N ASP A 137 -2.27 4.81 -3.45
CA ASP A 137 -0.96 4.96 -4.10
C ASP A 137 -0.39 3.59 -4.49
N ALA A 138 -0.53 2.60 -3.61
CA ALA A 138 -0.08 1.24 -3.86
C ALA A 138 -0.90 0.56 -4.97
N PHE A 139 -2.22 0.76 -4.98
CA PHE A 139 -3.12 0.30 -6.05
C PHE A 139 -2.82 0.98 -7.39
N ALA A 140 -2.58 2.29 -7.40
CA ALA A 140 -2.27 3.01 -8.63
C ALA A 140 -0.94 2.53 -9.25
N ALA A 141 0.07 2.26 -8.43
CA ALA A 141 1.33 1.66 -8.88
C ALA A 141 1.14 0.25 -9.45
N LEU A 142 0.27 -0.57 -8.83
CA LEU A 142 -0.10 -1.88 -9.36
C LEU A 142 -0.79 -1.76 -10.72
N ALA A 143 -1.77 -0.86 -10.82
CA ALA A 143 -2.53 -0.65 -12.04
C ALA A 143 -1.62 -0.21 -13.18
N ALA A 144 -0.77 0.80 -12.95
CA ALA A 144 0.17 1.27 -13.95
C ALA A 144 1.20 0.21 -14.36
N SER A 145 1.76 -0.54 -13.41
CA SER A 145 2.71 -1.63 -13.71
C SER A 145 2.06 -2.73 -14.57
N ARG A 146 0.80 -3.08 -14.30
CA ARG A 146 0.04 -4.05 -15.10
C ARG A 146 -0.32 -3.53 -16.48
N VAL A 147 -0.66 -2.24 -16.60
CA VAL A 147 -0.90 -1.59 -17.90
C VAL A 147 0.36 -1.60 -18.76
N GLU A 148 1.53 -1.27 -18.19
CA GLU A 148 2.82 -1.38 -18.90
C GLU A 148 3.09 -2.81 -19.36
N ALA A 149 2.92 -3.79 -18.47
CA ALA A 149 3.09 -5.20 -18.82
C ALA A 149 2.13 -5.65 -19.93
N ALA A 150 0.89 -5.17 -19.91
CA ALA A 150 -0.12 -5.44 -20.93
C ALA A 150 0.23 -4.81 -22.29
N CYS A 151 0.81 -3.60 -22.30
CA CYS A 151 1.34 -2.98 -23.52
C CYS A 151 2.38 -3.88 -24.19
N LEU A 152 3.34 -4.39 -23.39
CA LEU A 152 4.39 -5.31 -23.86
C LEU A 152 3.83 -6.65 -24.34
N ALA A 153 2.84 -7.19 -23.62
CA ALA A 153 2.25 -8.49 -23.92
C ALA A 153 1.32 -8.48 -25.15
N GLY A 154 0.97 -7.31 -25.70
CA GLY A 154 0.08 -7.26 -26.85
C GLY A 154 -1.42 -7.21 -26.51
N ALA A 155 -1.80 -7.03 -25.24
CA ALA A 155 -3.21 -7.03 -24.84
C ALA A 155 -3.93 -5.74 -25.29
N GLU A 156 -5.24 -5.85 -25.52
CA GLU A 156 -6.12 -4.75 -25.95
C GLU A 156 -6.91 -4.12 -24.78
N GLU A 157 -7.24 -4.91 -23.76
CA GLU A 157 -8.01 -4.45 -22.61
C GLU A 157 -7.53 -5.13 -21.33
N ILE A 158 -7.50 -4.38 -20.23
CA ILE A 158 -7.19 -4.91 -18.90
C ILE A 158 -8.14 -4.30 -17.86
N ASP A 159 -8.64 -5.16 -16.97
CA ASP A 159 -9.52 -4.78 -15.87
C ASP A 159 -8.88 -5.22 -14.55
N ILE A 160 -8.66 -4.27 -13.65
CA ILE A 160 -7.93 -4.45 -12.39
C ILE A 160 -8.84 -3.95 -11.29
N ARG A 161 -9.27 -4.87 -10.41
CA ARG A 161 -10.18 -4.56 -9.31
C ARG A 161 -9.69 -5.12 -7.99
N VAL A 162 -9.73 -4.30 -6.94
CA VAL A 162 -9.46 -4.68 -5.55
C VAL A 162 -10.68 -4.32 -4.71
N ARG A 163 -11.32 -5.33 -4.10
CA ARG A 163 -12.54 -5.14 -3.30
C ARG A 163 -12.23 -4.95 -1.82
N ILE A 164 -11.85 -6.04 -1.15
CA ILE A 164 -11.55 -6.04 0.29
C ILE A 164 -10.12 -6.50 0.44
N VAL A 165 -9.31 -5.69 1.11
CA VAL A 165 -7.93 -6.01 1.46
C VAL A 165 -7.95 -6.89 2.71
N LYS A 166 -7.36 -8.09 2.61
CA LYS A 166 -7.15 -9.01 3.72
C LYS A 166 -5.68 -9.14 4.06
N LEU A 167 -4.83 -9.10 3.03
CA LEU A 167 -3.39 -9.24 3.10
C LEU A 167 -2.70 -8.01 2.49
N PRO A 168 -1.47 -7.68 2.91
CA PRO A 168 -0.68 -6.61 2.28
C PRO A 168 -0.56 -6.75 0.75
N SER A 169 -0.41 -7.98 0.28
CA SER A 169 -0.28 -8.30 -1.15
C SER A 169 -1.54 -7.94 -1.97
N ASP A 170 -2.73 -7.93 -1.35
CA ASP A 170 -3.98 -7.63 -2.06
C ASP A 170 -4.02 -6.19 -2.59
N ILE A 171 -3.25 -5.29 -1.95
CA ILE A 171 -3.13 -3.88 -2.33
C ILE A 171 -1.69 -3.52 -2.73
N ASN A 172 -0.92 -4.50 -3.22
CA ASN A 172 0.42 -4.30 -3.77
C ASN A 172 1.49 -3.89 -2.74
N ILE A 173 1.30 -4.24 -1.47
CA ILE A 173 2.30 -4.01 -0.41
C ILE A 173 3.12 -5.27 -0.21
N GLU A 174 4.43 -5.12 -0.24
CA GLU A 174 5.41 -6.11 0.12
C GLU A 174 6.06 -5.75 1.46
N ILE A 175 6.25 -6.77 2.30
CA ILE A 175 6.94 -6.67 3.58
C ILE A 175 8.05 -7.70 3.51
N SER A 176 9.29 -7.26 3.73
CA SER A 176 10.45 -8.15 3.63
C SER A 176 10.39 -9.30 4.64
N ASP A 177 11.07 -10.40 4.32
CA ASP A 177 11.15 -11.56 5.21
C ASP A 177 11.76 -11.23 6.57
N VAL A 178 12.68 -10.26 6.59
CA VAL A 178 13.30 -9.75 7.82
C VAL A 178 12.24 -9.18 8.76
N ALA A 179 11.39 -8.27 8.27
CA ALA A 179 10.32 -7.70 9.07
C ALA A 179 9.25 -8.74 9.44
N ARG A 180 8.88 -9.64 8.52
CA ARG A 180 7.89 -10.70 8.79
C ARG A 180 8.32 -11.63 9.91
N ARG A 181 9.60 -12.06 9.91
CA ARG A 181 10.19 -12.89 10.97
C ARG A 181 10.18 -12.15 12.30
N PHE A 182 10.65 -10.91 12.33
CA PHE A 182 10.65 -10.08 13.54
C PHE A 182 9.24 -9.93 14.14
N ILE A 183 8.24 -9.65 13.32
CA ILE A 183 6.84 -9.50 13.75
C ILE A 183 6.33 -10.80 14.36
N THR A 184 6.59 -11.94 13.72
CA THR A 184 6.11 -13.25 14.16
C THR A 184 6.78 -13.67 15.48
N GLU A 185 8.09 -13.48 15.59
CA GLU A 185 8.88 -13.82 16.79
C GLU A 185 8.45 -12.98 18.00
N ASN A 186 8.17 -11.70 17.78
CA ASN A 186 7.77 -10.77 18.83
C ASN A 186 6.25 -10.69 19.05
N LYS A 187 5.47 -11.61 18.46
CA LYS A 187 4.00 -11.69 18.55
C LYS A 187 3.31 -10.35 18.22
N LYS A 188 3.84 -9.64 17.23
CA LYS A 188 3.29 -8.39 16.70
C LYS A 188 2.27 -8.69 15.60
N ILE A 189 1.48 -7.68 15.23
CA ILE A 189 0.40 -7.82 14.24
C ILE A 189 0.68 -7.05 12.95
N ILE A 190 0.19 -7.60 11.84
CA ILE A 190 0.07 -6.91 10.55
C ILE A 190 -1.43 -6.78 10.29
N ASP A 191 -1.98 -5.59 10.52
CA ASP A 191 -3.39 -5.30 10.27
C ASP A 191 -3.55 -4.19 9.23
N VAL A 192 -3.67 -4.63 7.98
CA VAL A 192 -3.90 -3.75 6.82
C VAL A 192 -5.29 -3.97 6.21
N ARG A 193 -6.21 -4.54 6.98
CA ARG A 193 -7.52 -4.95 6.44
C ARG A 193 -8.42 -3.75 6.19
N GLY A 194 -9.26 -3.84 5.15
CA GLY A 194 -10.26 -2.82 4.90
C GLY A 194 -10.98 -2.95 3.55
N PRO A 195 -12.23 -2.48 3.45
CA PRO A 195 -12.93 -2.37 2.17
C PRO A 195 -12.42 -1.17 1.37
N VAL A 196 -11.71 -1.45 0.27
CA VAL A 196 -11.07 -0.46 -0.59
C VAL A 196 -11.87 -0.14 -1.84
N PHE A 197 -12.49 -1.16 -2.45
CA PHE A 197 -13.35 -1.03 -3.65
C PHE A 197 -12.79 -0.05 -4.67
N LEU A 198 -11.65 -0.39 -5.27
CA LEU A 198 -11.05 0.37 -6.37
C LEU A 198 -11.02 -0.50 -7.62
N ALA A 199 -11.42 0.07 -8.75
CA ALA A 199 -11.32 -0.59 -10.06
C ALA A 199 -10.78 0.38 -11.11
N VAL A 200 -9.89 -0.16 -11.95
CA VAL A 200 -9.29 0.53 -13.08
C VAL A 200 -9.44 -0.35 -14.31
N LYS A 201 -9.93 0.26 -15.38
CA LYS A 201 -10.03 -0.33 -16.70
C LYS A 201 -9.10 0.41 -17.63
N ALA A 202 -8.28 -0.29 -18.40
CA ALA A 202 -7.45 0.33 -19.42
C ALA A 202 -7.69 -0.31 -20.78
N ARG A 203 -7.76 0.54 -21.81
CA ARG A 203 -7.85 0.17 -23.22
C ARG A 203 -6.53 0.54 -23.90
N LEU A 204 -6.04 -0.39 -24.69
CA LEU A 204 -4.74 -0.37 -25.34
C LEU A 204 -4.97 -0.51 -26.85
N SER A 205 -4.55 0.50 -27.61
CA SER A 205 -4.68 0.55 -29.07
C SER A 205 -3.32 0.72 -29.75
#